data_AF-A0A536BKH4-F1
#
_entry.id   AF-A0A536BKH4-F1
#
_cell.length_a   1.000
_cell.length_b   1.000
_cell.length_c   1.000
_cell.angle_alpha   90.00
_cell.angle_beta   90.00
_cell.angle_gamma   90.00
#
_symmetry.space_group_name_H-M   'P 1'
#
loop_
_entity.id
_entity.type
_entity.pdbx_description
1 polymer ?
#
loop_
_entity_poly.entity_id
_entity_poly.type
_entity_poly.pdbx_seq_one_letter_code
_entity_poly.pdbx_strand_id
1 'polypeptide(L)'
;MGEPRSMDDSRGEPGMPSLDRQDTHGARPRNIPELEPTPLQPLYINLSVIGLIAGAVAITALEVGVSLGSPIVKLCVLVGGPALILATADASLRIWRSARAWMPVDPVMGLFRITWLIPAFVLLAAIVVVGSLVLQA
;
A
#
# COMPACT_ATOMS: atom_id res chain seq x y z
N MET A 1 -30.92 -19.34 -17.18
CA MET A 1 -30.18 -20.29 -16.32
C MET A 1 -28.77 -20.34 -16.85
N GLY A 2 -27.85 -19.57 -16.27
CA GLY A 2 -26.43 -19.59 -16.61
C GLY A 2 -25.69 -20.39 -15.56
N GLU A 3 -25.01 -21.45 -15.97
CA GLU A 3 -24.21 -22.30 -15.08
C GLU A 3 -23.03 -21.53 -14.46
N PRO A 4 -22.69 -21.81 -13.19
CA PRO A 4 -21.51 -21.24 -12.55
C PRO A 4 -20.26 -21.84 -13.21
N ARG A 5 -19.47 -21.00 -13.89
CA ARG A 5 -18.17 -21.39 -14.43
C ARG A 5 -17.24 -21.70 -13.25
N SER A 6 -17.17 -22.97 -12.86
CA SER A 6 -16.12 -23.50 -11.99
C SER A 6 -14.80 -23.16 -12.64
N MET A 7 -14.03 -22.26 -12.02
CA MET A 7 -12.67 -21.94 -12.43
C MET A 7 -11.81 -23.14 -12.01
N ASP A 8 -11.76 -24.16 -12.86
CA ASP A 8 -10.95 -25.35 -12.66
C ASP A 8 -9.48 -24.94 -12.79
N ASP A 9 -8.87 -24.57 -11.66
CA ASP A 9 -7.47 -24.11 -11.62
C ASP A 9 -6.56 -25.33 -11.75
N SER A 10 -6.19 -25.67 -12.99
CA SER A 10 -5.36 -26.81 -13.38
C SER A 10 -3.94 -26.80 -12.75
N ARG A 11 -3.60 -25.78 -11.97
CA ARG A 11 -2.33 -25.63 -11.25
C ARG A 11 -2.13 -26.63 -10.11
N GLY A 12 -3.16 -27.39 -9.73
CA GLY A 12 -3.13 -28.39 -8.65
C GLY A 12 -3.13 -29.85 -9.13
N GLU A 13 -3.11 -30.12 -10.44
CA GLU A 13 -3.20 -31.47 -10.99
C GLU A 13 -1.97 -32.33 -10.58
N PRO A 14 -2.18 -33.50 -9.93
CA PRO A 14 -1.10 -34.39 -9.54
C PRO A 14 -0.29 -34.85 -10.76
N GLY A 15 0.92 -34.33 -10.92
CA GLY A 15 1.80 -34.61 -12.07
C GLY A 15 2.19 -33.37 -12.89
N MET A 16 1.61 -32.19 -12.62
CA MET A 16 2.20 -30.94 -13.13
C MET A 16 3.59 -30.74 -12.51
N PRO A 17 4.62 -30.38 -13.30
CA PRO A 17 5.93 -30.00 -12.75
C PRO A 17 5.72 -28.86 -11.76
N SER A 18 6.15 -29.02 -10.51
CA SER A 18 6.27 -27.90 -9.59
C SER A 18 7.22 -26.91 -10.24
N LEU A 19 6.69 -25.77 -10.69
CA LEU A 19 7.52 -24.65 -11.13
C LEU A 19 8.16 -24.06 -9.87
N ASP A 20 9.23 -24.70 -9.41
CA ASP A 20 10.12 -24.07 -8.45
C ASP A 20 10.55 -22.72 -9.01
N ARG A 21 10.68 -21.74 -8.13
CA ARG A 21 11.18 -20.42 -8.50
C ARG A 21 12.53 -20.66 -9.17
N GLN A 22 12.62 -20.37 -10.47
CA GLN A 22 13.87 -20.56 -11.21
C GLN A 22 14.98 -19.73 -10.56
N ASP A 23 15.87 -20.42 -9.85
CA ASP A 23 17.12 -19.85 -9.38
C ASP A 23 18.06 -19.75 -10.58
N THR A 24 18.06 -18.58 -11.21
CA THR A 24 19.07 -18.24 -12.20
C THR A 24 20.43 -18.14 -11.50
N HIS A 25 21.14 -19.27 -11.42
CA HIS A 25 22.50 -19.33 -10.89
C HIS A 25 23.40 -18.28 -11.58
N GLY A 26 23.95 -17.35 -10.79
CA GLY A 26 24.85 -16.30 -11.26
C GLY A 26 24.19 -14.95 -11.61
N ALA A 27 22.85 -14.86 -11.60
CA ALA A 27 22.18 -13.57 -11.73
C ALA A 27 22.10 -12.88 -10.36
N ARG A 28 22.30 -11.56 -10.37
CA ARG A 28 22.12 -10.67 -9.22
C ARG A 28 20.87 -11.05 -8.41
N PRO A 29 20.93 -11.15 -7.07
CA PRO A 29 19.82 -11.62 -6.25
C PRO A 29 18.55 -10.84 -6.58
N ARG A 30 17.45 -11.54 -6.89
CA ARG A 30 16.20 -10.90 -7.35
C ARG A 30 15.42 -10.26 -6.21
N ASN A 31 15.52 -10.85 -5.02
CA ASN A 31 14.89 -10.41 -3.79
C ASN A 31 15.87 -10.62 -2.62
N ILE A 32 15.73 -9.78 -1.60
CA ILE A 32 16.37 -9.99 -0.30
C ILE A 32 15.25 -10.41 0.65
N PRO A 33 15.35 -11.57 1.33
CA PRO A 33 14.36 -11.99 2.30
C PRO A 33 14.13 -10.92 3.37
N GLU A 34 12.87 -10.66 3.69
CA GLU A 34 12.51 -9.78 4.81
C GLU A 34 12.59 -10.59 6.11
N LEU A 35 13.51 -10.21 7.00
CA LEU A 35 13.75 -10.93 8.25
C LEU A 35 13.07 -10.29 9.47
N GLU A 36 12.61 -9.04 9.33
CA GLU A 36 12.05 -8.27 10.43
C GLU A 36 10.76 -7.59 9.95
N PRO A 37 9.60 -8.28 9.92
CA PRO A 37 8.34 -7.68 9.48
C PRO A 37 7.92 -6.50 10.39
N THR A 38 7.29 -5.47 9.84
CA THR A 38 6.67 -4.41 10.66
C THR A 38 5.45 -4.96 11.40
N PRO A 39 5.14 -4.48 12.62
CA PRO A 39 3.96 -4.93 13.36
C PRO A 39 2.64 -4.59 12.65
N LEU A 40 2.62 -3.56 11.79
CA LEU A 40 1.46 -3.17 11.00
C LEU A 40 1.35 -3.91 9.66
N GLN A 41 2.37 -4.68 9.25
CA GLN A 41 2.36 -5.43 7.99
C GLN A 41 1.13 -6.33 7.81
N PRO A 42 0.67 -7.10 8.82
CA PRO A 42 -0.52 -7.93 8.68
C PRO A 42 -1.82 -7.12 8.52
N LEU A 43 -1.83 -5.87 8.99
CA LEU A 43 -2.99 -4.99 8.98
C LEU A 43 -2.99 -4.02 7.80
N TYR A 44 -1.93 -3.99 6.98
CA TYR A 44 -1.75 -3.03 5.90
C TYR A 44 -2.95 -2.97 4.95
N ILE A 45 -3.48 -4.13 4.56
CA ILE A 45 -4.64 -4.21 3.66
C ILE A 45 -5.88 -3.63 4.35
N ASN A 46 -6.13 -3.99 5.61
CA ASN A 46 -7.30 -3.51 6.36
C ASN A 46 -7.27 -1.99 6.53
N LEU A 47 -6.11 -1.43 6.89
CA LEU A 47 -5.93 0.02 7.00
C LEU A 47 -6.13 0.73 5.66
N SER A 48 -5.61 0.15 4.58
CA SER A 48 -5.76 0.70 3.22
C SER A 48 -7.22 0.66 2.75
N VAL A 49 -7.96 -0.40 3.07
CA VAL A 49 -9.40 -0.52 2.77
C VAL A 49 -10.21 0.55 3.49
N ILE A 50 -9.92 0.82 4.76
CA ILE A 50 -10.56 1.91 5.52
C ILE A 50 -10.31 3.25 4.83
N GLY A 51 -9.06 3.54 4.47
CA GLY A 51 -8.69 4.75 3.74
C GLY A 51 -9.37 4.88 2.38
N LEU A 52 -9.43 3.78 1.62
CA LEU A 52 -10.06 3.72 0.31
C LEU A 52 -11.57 3.98 0.38
N ILE A 53 -12.27 3.31 1.30
CA ILE A 53 -13.73 3.48 1.46
C ILE A 53 -14.03 4.91 1.89
N ALA A 54 -13.32 5.43 2.90
CA ALA A 54 -13.50 6.81 3.36
C ALA A 54 -13.22 7.82 2.23
N GLY A 55 -12.16 7.61 1.45
CA GLY A 55 -11.83 8.44 0.29
C GLY A 55 -12.90 8.39 -0.79
N ALA A 56 -13.37 7.20 -1.15
CA ALA A 56 -14.43 7.03 -2.15
C ALA A 56 -15.74 7.72 -1.72
N VAL A 57 -16.14 7.58 -0.46
CA VAL A 57 -17.32 8.25 0.10
C VAL A 57 -17.14 9.77 0.10
N ALA A 58 -15.99 10.27 0.54
CA ALA A 58 -15.72 11.71 0.55
C ALA A 58 -15.73 12.32 -0.86
N ILE A 59 -15.05 11.71 -1.82
CA ILE A 59 -15.03 12.15 -3.23
C ILE A 59 -16.45 12.15 -3.79
N THR A 60 -17.19 11.05 -3.61
CA THR A 60 -18.58 10.94 -4.10
C THR A 60 -19.47 12.03 -3.49
N ALA A 61 -19.33 12.31 -2.19
CA ALA A 61 -20.10 13.36 -1.52
C ALA A 61 -19.80 14.75 -2.15
N LEU A 62 -18.52 15.06 -2.38
CA LEU A 62 -18.12 16.32 -3.00
C LEU A 62 -18.65 16.44 -4.44
N GLU A 63 -18.59 15.37 -5.23
CA GLU A 63 -19.09 15.33 -6.60
C GLU A 63 -20.62 15.54 -6.69
N VAL A 64 -21.38 15.10 -5.69
CA VAL A 64 -22.83 15.37 -5.62
C VAL A 64 -23.18 16.72 -4.98
N GLY A 65 -22.18 17.57 -4.73
CA GLY A 65 -22.35 18.95 -4.26
C GLY A 65 -22.35 19.12 -2.73
N VAL A 66 -21.95 18.11 -1.97
CA VAL A 66 -21.78 18.26 -0.51
C VAL A 66 -20.59 19.19 -0.23
N SER A 67 -20.75 20.14 0.68
CA SER A 67 -19.68 21.06 1.08
C SER A 67 -18.55 20.35 1.86
N LEU A 68 -17.33 20.86 1.74
CA LEU A 68 -16.15 20.40 2.50
C LEU A 68 -16.36 20.45 4.02
N GLY A 69 -17.12 21.42 4.51
CA GLY A 69 -17.44 21.57 5.94
C GLY A 69 -18.46 20.55 6.46
N SER A 70 -19.03 19.71 5.58
CA SER A 70 -20.06 18.74 5.95
C SER A 70 -19.55 17.70 6.95
N PRO A 71 -20.34 17.33 7.98
CA PRO A 71 -19.97 16.31 8.95
C PRO A 71 -19.55 14.96 8.32
N ILE A 72 -20.15 14.57 7.19
CA ILE A 72 -19.81 13.32 6.50
C ILE A 72 -18.40 13.36 5.92
N VAL A 73 -17.99 14.48 5.33
CA VAL A 73 -16.65 14.67 4.76
C VAL A 73 -15.62 14.73 5.89
N LYS A 74 -15.91 15.46 6.97
CA LYS A 74 -15.04 15.51 8.15
C LYS A 74 -14.86 14.15 8.80
N LEU A 75 -15.92 13.35 8.91
CA LEU A 75 -15.84 11.98 9.44
C LEU A 75 -14.96 11.10 8.55
N CYS A 76 -15.08 11.19 7.23
CA CYS A 76 -14.21 10.48 6.30
C CYS A 76 -12.74 10.88 6.48
N VAL A 77 -12.44 12.17 6.69
CA VAL A 77 -11.08 12.64 6.97
C VAL A 77 -10.58 12.14 8.32
N LEU A 78 -11.41 12.17 9.37
CA LEU A 78 -11.04 11.73 10.73
C LEU A 78 -10.78 10.24 10.83
N VAL A 79 -11.42 9.42 10.00
CA VAL A 79 -11.23 7.96 9.99
C VAL A 79 -10.20 7.54 8.93
N GLY A 80 -10.40 7.98 7.69
CA GLY A 80 -9.56 7.62 6.56
C GLY A 80 -8.16 8.24 6.61
N GLY A 81 -8.05 9.49 7.08
CA GLY A 81 -6.77 10.20 7.21
C GLY A 81 -5.78 9.45 8.11
N PRO A 82 -6.12 9.16 9.37
CA PRO A 82 -5.26 8.36 10.25
C PRO A 82 -4.94 6.97 9.70
N ALA A 83 -5.91 6.28 9.09
CA ALA A 83 -5.67 4.97 8.49
C ALA A 83 -4.63 5.03 7.35
N LEU A 84 -4.74 6.03 6.47
CA LEU A 84 -3.77 6.27 5.39
C LEU A 84 -2.41 6.72 5.91
N ILE A 85 -2.36 7.54 6.97
CA ILE A 85 -1.10 7.94 7.62
C ILE A 85 -0.38 6.70 8.15
N LEU A 86 -1.07 5.83 8.89
CA LEU A 86 -0.48 4.61 9.44
C LEU A 86 0.00 3.66 8.34
N ALA A 87 -0.81 3.44 7.30
CA ALA A 87 -0.44 2.58 6.17
C ALA A 87 0.77 3.14 5.39
N THR A 88 0.83 4.46 5.20
CA THR A 88 1.92 5.12 4.46
C THR A 88 3.20 5.21 5.28
N ALA A 89 3.09 5.41 6.60
CA ALA A 89 4.23 5.35 7.52
C ALA A 89 4.82 3.95 7.56
N ASP A 90 3.98 2.92 7.66
CA ASP A 90 4.41 1.51 7.58
C ASP A 90 5.10 1.19 6.25
N ALA A 91 4.51 1.61 5.13
CA ALA A 91 5.10 1.43 3.81
C ALA A 91 6.47 2.13 3.68
N SER A 92 6.59 3.36 4.21
CA SER A 92 7.85 4.11 4.24
C SER A 92 8.94 3.37 5.01
N LEU A 93 8.60 2.81 6.19
CA LEU A 93 9.54 2.02 6.98
C LEU A 93 10.01 0.76 6.23
N ARG A 94 9.09 0.06 5.55
CA ARG A 94 9.42 -1.11 4.72
C ARG A 94 10.30 -0.74 3.52
N ILE A 95 10.03 0.39 2.86
CA ILE A 95 10.86 0.92 1.78
C ILE A 95 12.28 1.22 2.30
N TRP A 96 12.39 1.90 3.45
CA TRP A 96 13.67 2.24 4.06
C TRP A 96 14.50 1.00 4.43
N ARG A 97 13.91 0.02 5.12
CA ARG A 97 14.59 -1.23 5.47
C ARG A 97 15.02 -2.01 4.24
N SER A 98 14.13 -2.11 3.26
CA SER A 98 14.42 -2.76 1.99
C SER A 98 15.58 -2.06 1.27
N ALA A 99 15.59 -0.74 1.21
CA ALA A 99 16.69 0.02 0.62
C ALA A 99 18.02 -0.24 1.35
N ARG A 100 18.02 -0.20 2.68
CA ARG A 100 19.21 -0.47 3.52
C ARG A 100 19.76 -1.88 3.28
N ALA A 101 18.89 -2.88 3.14
CA ALA A 101 19.29 -4.25 2.83
C ALA A 101 19.93 -4.36 1.44
N TRP A 102 19.50 -3.54 0.48
CA TRP A 102 20.04 -3.51 -0.88
C TRP A 102 21.36 -2.75 -1.02
N MET A 103 21.63 -1.72 -0.22
CA MET A 103 22.86 -0.91 -0.31
C MET A 103 24.18 -1.71 -0.37
N PRO A 104 24.42 -2.76 0.45
CA PRO A 104 25.65 -3.56 0.38
C PRO A 104 25.69 -4.54 -0.81
N VAL A 105 24.54 -4.89 -1.38
CA VAL A 105 24.43 -5.85 -2.49
C VAL A 105 24.51 -5.13 -3.83
N ASP A 106 23.74 -4.06 -3.97
CA ASP A 106 23.85 -3.13 -5.10
C ASP A 106 23.25 -1.75 -4.77
N PRO A 107 24.08 -0.69 -4.89
CA PRO A 107 23.71 0.66 -4.49
C PRO A 107 22.67 1.31 -5.41
N VAL A 108 22.58 0.93 -6.68
CA VAL A 108 21.61 1.49 -7.64
C VAL A 108 20.19 1.07 -7.28
N MET A 109 19.98 -0.20 -6.93
CA MET A 109 18.65 -0.65 -6.46
C MET A 109 18.32 -0.10 -5.06
N GLY A 110 19.33 0.05 -4.21
CA GLY A 110 19.17 0.72 -2.91
C GLY A 110 18.68 2.16 -3.08
N LEU A 111 19.34 2.95 -3.93
CA LEU A 111 18.97 4.33 -4.23
C LEU A 111 17.60 4.45 -4.89
N PHE A 112 17.30 3.58 -5.87
CA PHE A 112 15.98 3.54 -6.51
C PHE A 112 14.84 3.35 -5.50
N ARG A 113 15.05 2.47 -4.49
CA ARG A 113 14.07 2.28 -3.41
C ARG A 113 13.94 3.53 -2.53
N ILE A 114 15.05 4.19 -2.20
CA ILE A 114 15.03 5.45 -1.42
C ILE A 114 14.26 6.55 -2.15
N THR A 115 14.34 6.62 -3.49
CA THR A 115 13.57 7.59 -4.27
C THR A 115 12.06 7.50 -4.00
N TRP A 116 11.54 6.31 -3.71
CA TRP A 116 10.12 6.11 -3.36
C TRP A 116 9.71 6.69 -2.01
N LEU A 117 10.66 7.06 -1.14
CA LEU A 117 10.35 7.79 0.10
C LEU A 117 9.86 9.21 -0.19
N ILE A 118 10.30 9.83 -1.29
CA ILE A 118 9.88 11.18 -1.67
C ILE A 118 8.35 11.26 -1.85
N PRO A 119 7.71 10.50 -2.75
CA PRO A 119 6.26 10.55 -2.89
C PRO A 119 5.52 10.07 -1.63
N ALA A 120 6.10 9.17 -0.83
CA ALA A 120 5.50 8.72 0.43
C ALA A 120 5.43 9.85 1.48
N PHE A 121 6.51 10.62 1.64
CA PHE A 121 6.51 11.79 2.53
C PHE A 121 5.66 12.94 1.99
N VAL A 122 5.65 13.16 0.67
CA VAL A 122 4.74 14.13 0.04
C VAL A 122 3.28 13.76 0.31
N LEU A 123 2.92 12.48 0.16
CA LEU A 123 1.57 12.00 0.46
C LEU A 123 1.23 12.19 1.94
N LEU A 124 2.12 11.84 2.87
CA LEU A 124 1.91 12.07 4.31
C LEU A 124 1.67 13.55 4.62
N ALA A 125 2.52 14.44 4.08
CA ALA A 125 2.37 15.88 4.26
C ALA A 125 1.04 16.38 3.67
N ALA A 126 0.67 15.91 2.47
CA ALA A 126 -0.58 16.28 1.83
C ALA A 126 -1.80 15.84 2.65
N ILE A 127 -1.81 14.60 3.18
CA ILE A 127 -2.91 14.11 4.03
C ILE A 127 -3.06 14.99 5.28
N VAL A 128 -1.94 15.32 5.94
CA VAL A 128 -1.97 16.16 7.15
C VAL A 128 -2.45 17.57 6.83
N VAL A 129 -1.89 18.22 5.81
CA VAL A 129 -2.23 19.60 5.45
C VAL A 129 -3.68 19.69 4.97
N VAL A 130 -4.06 18.89 3.97
CA VAL A 130 -5.42 18.92 3.40
C VAL A 130 -6.43 18.48 4.45
N GLY A 131 -6.15 17.43 5.21
CA GLY A 131 -7.02 16.99 6.30
C GLY A 131 -7.24 18.09 7.34
N SER A 132 -6.18 18.81 7.73
CA SER A 132 -6.28 19.93 8.67
C SER A 132 -7.13 21.07 8.12
N LEU A 133 -6.99 21.39 6.83
CA LEU A 133 -7.81 22.42 6.17
C LEU A 133 -9.29 22.02 6.13
N VAL A 134 -9.61 20.78 5.80
CA VAL A 134 -10.99 20.27 5.79
C VAL A 134 -11.62 20.31 7.18
N LEU A 135 -10.85 20.03 8.23
CA LEU A 135 -11.37 20.08 9.60
C LEU A 135 -11.67 21.51 10.07
N GLN A 136 -10.96 22.51 9.52
CA GLN A 136 -11.14 23.94 9.81
C GLN A 136 -12.23 24.62 8.97
N ALA A 137 -12.58 24.04 7.82
CA ALA A 137 -13.65 24.51 6.92
C ALA A 137 -15.05 24.34 7.52
#